data_AF-A0A2E3QAG7-F1
#
_entry.id   AF-A0A2E3QAG7-F1
#
_cell.length_a   1.000
_cell.length_b   1.000
_cell.length_c   1.000
_cell.angle_alpha   90.00
_cell.angle_beta   90.00
_cell.angle_gamma   90.00
#
_symmetry.space_group_name_H-M   'P 1'
#
loop_
_entity.id
_entity.type
_entity.pdbx_description
1 polymer ?
#
loop_
_entity_poly.entity_id
_entity_poly.type
_entity_poly.pdbx_seq_one_letter_code
_entity_poly.pdbx_strand_id
1 'polypeptide(L)'
;MQCTTPVESEVLNVVLAADIQPDRMDDTQLLQAINALISGGGSGGGGVVAGSEIGSVSAFAMPTPPTGWMVCDGSAISRTEYADLFTAIGTVWGHGDEITTFNLPDLRGEFIRGFDAGRNVDNGRAFGSSQLDQMQRITGQTDTTYAALNRTFADGALTGTSGIGGSDQTSTEYGIFRPAGLLNFDSANSPGARTGDETRPRNIAMTYAIKAFYPTAS
;
A
#
# COMPACT_ATOMS: atom_id res chain seq x y z
N MET A 1 -14.27 48.03 -8.55
CA MET A 1 -14.99 48.51 -7.34
C MET A 1 -13.98 49.27 -6.49
N GLN A 2 -14.22 50.52 -6.09
CA GLN A 2 -13.29 51.25 -5.20
C GLN A 2 -13.85 51.17 -3.76
N CYS A 3 -13.04 50.69 -2.82
CA CYS A 3 -13.40 50.63 -1.40
C CYS A 3 -13.30 52.03 -0.79
N THR A 4 -14.31 52.43 -0.02
CA THR A 4 -14.39 53.78 0.58
C THR A 4 -14.10 53.77 2.07
N THR A 5 -14.08 52.58 2.69
CA THR A 5 -13.72 52.39 4.10
C THR A 5 -12.65 51.30 4.28
N PRO A 6 -11.91 51.30 5.41
CA PRO A 6 -11.00 50.22 5.74
C PRO A 6 -11.69 48.84 5.78
N VAL A 7 -12.90 48.77 6.35
CA VAL A 7 -13.65 47.51 6.45
C VAL A 7 -14.08 46.98 5.08
N GLU A 8 -14.54 47.85 4.18
CA GLU A 8 -14.85 47.49 2.79
C GLU A 8 -13.61 46.98 2.04
N SER A 9 -12.43 47.52 2.36
CA SER A 9 -11.17 47.09 1.76
C SER A 9 -10.77 45.69 2.23
N GLU A 10 -10.90 45.40 3.53
CA GLU A 10 -10.66 44.08 4.09
C GLU A 10 -11.59 43.02 3.49
N VAL A 11 -12.90 43.30 3.41
CA VAL A 11 -13.88 42.37 2.83
C VAL A 11 -13.59 42.10 1.34
N LEU A 12 -13.26 43.14 0.57
CA LEU A 12 -12.90 42.97 -0.84
C LEU A 12 -11.63 42.12 -1.01
N ASN A 13 -10.63 42.32 -0.15
CA ASN A 13 -9.40 41.53 -0.17
C ASN A 13 -9.65 40.05 0.09
N VAL A 14 -10.57 39.70 1.00
CA VAL A 14 -10.96 38.30 1.26
C VAL A 14 -11.62 37.67 0.03
N VAL A 15 -12.53 38.38 -0.62
CA VAL A 15 -13.21 37.90 -1.83
C VAL A 15 -12.24 37.69 -2.99
N LEU A 16 -11.31 38.63 -3.19
CA LEU A 16 -10.27 38.51 -4.21
C LEU A 16 -9.24 37.41 -3.89
N ALA A 17 -8.89 37.21 -2.63
CA ALA A 17 -7.98 36.14 -2.21
C ALA A 17 -8.54 34.74 -2.47
N ALA A 18 -9.86 34.62 -2.57
CA ALA A 18 -10.57 33.40 -2.94
C ALA A 18 -10.75 33.24 -4.47
N ASP A 19 -10.16 34.11 -5.29
CA ASP A 19 -10.32 34.16 -6.76
C ASP A 19 -11.78 34.37 -7.23
N ILE A 20 -12.60 35.03 -6.40
CA ILE A 20 -13.99 35.36 -6.73
C ILE A 20 -14.05 36.78 -7.29
N GLN A 21 -14.70 36.96 -8.43
CA GLN A 21 -14.93 38.27 -9.04
C GLN A 21 -16.00 39.05 -8.25
N PRO A 22 -15.68 40.21 -7.65
CA PRO A 22 -16.62 40.96 -6.83
C PRO A 22 -17.81 41.53 -7.62
N ASP A 23 -19.03 41.25 -7.18
CA ASP A 23 -20.30 41.71 -7.73
C ASP A 23 -21.16 42.34 -6.61
N ARG A 24 -21.71 43.52 -6.87
CA ARG A 24 -22.55 44.25 -5.91
C ARG A 24 -23.96 43.70 -5.78
N MET A 25 -24.36 42.81 -6.69
CA MET A 25 -25.68 42.19 -6.69
C MET A 25 -25.69 40.82 -6.00
N ASP A 26 -24.53 40.30 -5.62
CA ASP A 26 -24.37 39.01 -4.94
C ASP A 26 -23.93 39.21 -3.48
N ASP A 27 -24.88 39.08 -2.56
CA ASP A 27 -24.64 39.21 -1.13
C ASP A 27 -23.99 37.96 -0.49
N THR A 28 -23.71 36.91 -1.29
CA THR A 28 -23.15 35.64 -0.81
C THR A 28 -21.63 35.50 -1.00
N GLN A 29 -21.00 36.44 -1.72
CA GLN A 29 -19.59 36.31 -2.13
C GLN A 29 -18.60 36.23 -0.97
N LEU A 30 -18.85 36.91 0.15
CA LEU A 30 -17.98 36.82 1.33
C LEU A 30 -18.04 35.42 1.96
N LEU A 31 -19.22 34.81 2.00
CA LEU A 31 -19.39 33.45 2.50
C LEU A 31 -18.72 32.44 1.55
N GLN A 32 -18.89 32.61 0.23
CA GLN A 32 -18.22 31.80 -0.77
C GLN A 32 -16.69 31.91 -0.64
N ALA A 33 -16.17 33.12 -0.42
CA ALA A 33 -14.75 33.38 -0.27
C ALA A 33 -14.17 32.74 1.00
N ILE A 34 -14.85 32.88 2.13
CA ILE A 34 -14.45 32.24 3.39
C ILE A 34 -14.45 30.72 3.23
N ASN A 35 -15.49 30.16 2.60
CA ASN A 35 -15.56 28.72 2.34
C ASN A 35 -14.42 28.27 1.42
N ALA A 36 -14.13 29.01 0.33
CA ALA A 36 -13.06 28.69 -0.60
C ALA A 36 -11.65 28.83 0.02
N LEU A 37 -11.43 29.79 0.91
CA LEU A 37 -10.16 29.95 1.64
C LEU A 37 -9.96 28.89 2.72
N ILE A 38 -11.05 28.29 3.23
CA ILE A 38 -11.00 27.21 4.21
C ILE A 38 -10.96 25.83 3.53
N SER A 39 -11.62 25.66 2.38
CA SER A 39 -11.69 24.40 1.63
C SER A 39 -10.54 24.24 0.64
N GLY A 40 -10.12 25.33 0.00
CA GLY A 40 -8.94 25.40 -0.83
C GLY A 40 -7.76 25.74 0.05
N GLY A 41 -6.91 24.75 0.32
CA GLY A 41 -5.53 24.99 0.73
C GLY A 41 -4.83 25.83 -0.34
N GLY A 42 -5.01 27.14 -0.27
CA GLY A 42 -4.38 28.11 -1.15
C GLY A 42 -2.88 28.05 -0.94
N SER A 43 -2.15 27.81 -2.02
CA SER A 43 -0.71 28.03 -2.09
C SER A 43 -0.43 29.52 -1.84
N GLY A 44 -0.30 29.89 -0.57
CA GLY A 44 -0.02 31.25 -0.11
C GLY A 44 0.32 31.19 1.37
N GLY A 45 1.60 31.30 1.71
CA GLY A 45 2.13 30.98 3.03
C GLY A 45 1.46 31.73 4.18
N GLY A 46 0.99 30.97 5.16
CA GLY A 46 0.43 31.53 6.40
C GLY A 46 -0.38 30.51 7.20
N GLY A 47 0.29 29.56 7.85
CA GLY A 47 -0.26 28.78 8.96
C GLY A 47 -1.38 27.80 8.60
N VAL A 48 -1.02 26.66 8.02
CA VAL A 48 -1.92 25.50 7.88
C VAL A 48 -2.48 25.11 9.25
N VAL A 49 -3.79 25.26 9.44
CA VAL A 49 -4.51 24.52 10.47
C VAL A 49 -4.35 23.03 10.16
N ALA A 50 -3.86 22.27 11.15
CA ALA A 50 -3.38 20.90 11.06
C ALA A 50 -4.47 19.86 10.71
N GLY A 51 -5.02 19.92 9.50
CA GLY A 51 -5.86 18.90 8.91
C GLY A 51 -5.07 18.09 7.88
N SER A 52 -5.28 16.77 7.84
CA SER A 52 -4.78 15.94 6.74
C SER A 52 -5.34 16.43 5.40
N GLU A 53 -4.52 16.47 4.36
CA GLU A 53 -4.94 16.82 2.99
C GLU A 53 -5.88 15.76 2.42
N ILE A 54 -6.88 16.16 1.63
CA ILE A 54 -7.72 15.22 0.87
C ILE A 54 -6.83 14.35 -0.04
N GLY A 55 -7.09 13.05 -0.06
CA GLY A 55 -6.25 12.07 -0.76
C GLY A 55 -5.13 11.47 0.09
N SER A 56 -4.84 12.02 1.27
CA SER A 56 -3.90 11.42 2.22
C SER A 56 -4.44 10.12 2.79
N VAL A 57 -3.58 9.12 2.92
CA VAL A 57 -3.88 7.83 3.56
C VAL A 57 -3.25 7.77 4.95
N SER A 58 -4.01 7.33 5.94
CA SER A 58 -3.53 7.11 7.31
C SER A 58 -3.98 5.77 7.86
N ALA A 59 -3.21 5.23 8.80
CA ALA A 59 -3.58 4.06 9.58
C ALA A 59 -4.37 4.49 10.82
N PHE A 60 -5.44 3.76 11.13
CA PHE A 60 -6.31 3.98 12.27
C PHE A 60 -6.31 2.74 13.18
N ALA A 61 -6.19 2.97 14.48
CA ALA A 61 -6.29 1.91 15.50
C ALA A 61 -7.74 1.47 15.79
N MET A 62 -8.71 2.00 15.03
CA MET A 62 -10.14 1.72 15.14
C MET A 62 -10.66 1.13 13.82
N PRO A 63 -11.63 0.20 13.86
CA PRO A 63 -12.13 -0.46 12.66
C PRO A 63 -12.87 0.50 11.72
N THR A 64 -13.63 1.45 12.28
CA THR A 64 -14.39 2.45 11.52
C THR A 64 -13.68 3.80 11.65
N PRO A 65 -13.24 4.43 10.54
CA PRO A 65 -12.56 5.71 10.61
C PRO A 65 -13.55 6.85 10.96
N PRO A 66 -13.06 7.99 11.48
CA PRO A 66 -13.91 9.13 11.80
C PRO A 66 -14.49 9.80 10.55
N THR A 67 -15.52 10.62 10.73
CA THR A 67 -16.16 11.38 9.64
C THR A 67 -15.14 12.16 8.81
N GLY A 68 -15.34 12.16 7.49
CA GLY A 68 -14.41 12.77 6.53
C GLY A 68 -13.33 11.82 6.03
N TRP A 69 -13.29 10.57 6.52
CA TRP A 69 -12.39 9.52 6.07
C TRP A 69 -13.18 8.32 5.55
N MET A 70 -12.65 7.65 4.53
CA MET A 70 -13.23 6.44 3.95
C MET A 70 -12.22 5.30 3.98
N VAL A 71 -12.67 4.08 4.26
CA VAL A 71 -11.79 2.91 4.31
C VAL A 71 -11.19 2.66 2.93
N CYS A 72 -9.90 2.32 2.87
CA CYS A 72 -9.24 1.88 1.64
C CYS A 72 -9.60 0.42 1.34
N ASP A 73 -10.81 0.19 0.83
CA ASP A 73 -11.39 -1.13 0.55
C ASP A 73 -11.70 -1.40 -0.93
N GLY A 74 -11.23 -0.53 -1.84
CA GLY A 74 -11.46 -0.67 -3.28
C GLY A 74 -12.85 -0.25 -3.76
N SER A 75 -13.70 0.29 -2.89
CA SER A 75 -15.07 0.72 -3.25
C SER A 75 -15.08 1.79 -4.34
N ALA A 76 -16.09 1.74 -5.21
CA ALA A 76 -16.37 2.78 -6.20
C ALA A 76 -17.26 3.87 -5.56
N ILE A 77 -16.85 5.13 -5.70
CA ILE A 77 -17.52 6.28 -5.07
C ILE A 77 -17.79 7.39 -6.11
N SER A 78 -18.75 8.27 -5.82
CA SER A 78 -19.20 9.31 -6.75
C SER A 78 -18.13 10.37 -7.03
N ARG A 79 -17.87 10.65 -8.31
CA ARG A 79 -17.00 11.76 -8.75
C ARG A 79 -17.56 13.13 -8.38
N THR A 80 -18.88 13.28 -8.33
CA THR A 80 -19.53 14.57 -8.06
C THR A 80 -19.62 14.86 -6.57
N GLU A 81 -19.87 13.85 -5.74
CA GLU A 81 -19.93 14.00 -4.29
C GLU A 81 -18.52 14.19 -3.69
N TYR A 82 -17.53 13.48 -4.24
CA TYR A 82 -16.14 13.52 -3.78
C TYR A 82 -15.22 14.15 -4.84
N ALA A 83 -15.62 15.30 -5.39
CA ALA A 83 -14.93 15.98 -6.49
C ALA A 83 -13.47 16.37 -6.16
N ASP A 84 -13.22 16.84 -4.93
CA ASP A 84 -11.86 17.19 -4.47
C ASP A 84 -10.97 15.95 -4.39
N LEU A 85 -11.51 14.83 -3.88
CA LEU A 85 -10.78 13.57 -3.83
C LEU A 85 -10.52 13.01 -5.23
N PHE A 86 -11.50 13.08 -6.14
CA PHE A 86 -11.32 12.68 -7.52
C PHE A 86 -10.25 13.52 -8.22
N THR A 87 -10.22 14.83 -7.96
CA THR A 87 -9.17 15.72 -8.47
C THR A 87 -7.79 15.30 -7.95
N ALA A 88 -7.70 14.88 -6.68
CA ALA A 88 -6.43 14.49 -6.06
C ALA A 88 -5.89 13.13 -6.55
N ILE A 89 -6.74 12.11 -6.70
CA ILE A 89 -6.27 10.73 -6.98
C ILE A 89 -6.68 10.18 -8.35
N GLY A 90 -7.61 10.83 -9.04
CA GLY A 90 -8.12 10.41 -10.34
C GLY A 90 -8.64 8.96 -10.34
N THR A 91 -8.27 8.22 -11.37
CA THR A 91 -8.64 6.81 -11.57
C THR A 91 -7.49 5.84 -11.31
N VAL A 92 -6.42 6.28 -10.62
CA VAL A 92 -5.23 5.46 -10.32
C VAL A 92 -5.60 4.10 -9.71
N TRP A 93 -6.63 4.08 -8.87
CA TRP A 93 -7.08 2.89 -8.14
C TRP A 93 -8.25 2.17 -8.80
N GLY A 94 -8.66 2.61 -10.00
CA GLY A 94 -9.76 2.04 -10.77
C GLY A 94 -10.69 3.09 -11.34
N HIS A 95 -11.28 2.80 -12.50
CA HIS A 95 -12.11 3.74 -13.25
C HIS A 95 -13.56 3.82 -12.74
N GLY A 96 -13.95 3.01 -11.75
CA GLY A 96 -15.35 2.84 -11.37
C GLY A 96 -16.18 2.27 -12.53
N ASP A 97 -17.31 2.92 -12.78
CA ASP A 97 -18.19 2.73 -13.94
C ASP A 97 -17.77 3.54 -15.18
N GLU A 98 -16.54 4.09 -15.19
CA GLU A 98 -15.95 4.95 -16.22
C GLU A 98 -16.61 6.34 -16.35
N ILE A 99 -17.84 6.52 -15.88
CA ILE A 99 -18.66 7.71 -16.10
C ILE A 99 -18.82 8.53 -14.82
N THR A 100 -19.44 7.96 -13.79
CA THR A 100 -19.92 8.69 -12.61
C THR A 100 -19.11 8.41 -11.34
N THR A 101 -18.30 7.37 -11.34
CA THR A 101 -17.56 6.89 -10.17
C THR A 101 -16.07 6.70 -10.43
N PHE A 102 -15.31 6.57 -9.36
CA PHE A 102 -13.90 6.19 -9.35
C PHE A 102 -13.63 5.33 -8.11
N ASN A 103 -12.57 4.51 -8.13
CA ASN A 103 -12.30 3.61 -7.03
C ASN A 103 -11.36 4.23 -5.98
N LEU A 104 -11.61 3.87 -4.73
CA LEU A 104 -10.65 4.04 -3.64
C LEU A 104 -9.51 3.01 -3.76
N PRO A 105 -8.37 3.24 -3.09
CA PRO A 105 -7.37 2.20 -2.89
C PRO A 105 -7.97 0.98 -2.19
N ASP A 106 -7.51 -0.24 -2.51
CA ASP A 106 -7.71 -1.42 -1.67
C ASP A 106 -6.38 -1.78 -1.02
N LEU A 107 -6.24 -1.45 0.26
CA LEU A 107 -4.98 -1.64 1.01
C LEU A 107 -5.12 -2.71 2.11
N ARG A 108 -6.20 -3.51 2.05
CA ARG A 108 -6.45 -4.55 3.04
C ARG A 108 -5.48 -5.71 2.83
N GLY A 109 -4.67 -6.00 3.85
CA GLY A 109 -3.69 -7.07 3.81
C GLY A 109 -2.39 -6.72 3.06
N GLU A 110 -2.27 -5.51 2.52
CA GLU A 110 -1.11 -5.07 1.74
C GLU A 110 0.00 -4.49 2.63
N PHE A 111 1.25 -4.71 2.24
CA PHE A 111 2.39 -3.97 2.76
C PHE A 111 2.68 -2.76 1.88
N ILE A 112 2.56 -1.57 2.45
CA ILE A 112 2.80 -0.33 1.71
C ILE A 112 4.30 -0.05 1.61
N ARG A 113 4.77 0.14 0.38
CA ARG A 113 6.14 0.55 0.08
C ARG A 113 6.16 1.96 -0.51
N GLY A 114 7.24 2.69 -0.24
CA GLY A 114 7.46 3.99 -0.87
C GLY A 114 7.57 3.85 -2.39
N PHE A 115 6.92 4.75 -3.13
CA PHE A 115 7.05 4.82 -4.57
C PHE A 115 8.46 5.27 -4.95
N ASP A 116 9.11 4.56 -5.87
CA ASP A 116 10.51 4.80 -6.23
C ASP A 116 10.76 6.20 -6.79
N ALA A 117 9.84 6.70 -7.60
CA ALA A 117 9.90 8.03 -8.20
C ALA A 117 11.27 8.39 -8.84
N GLY A 118 11.96 7.41 -9.44
CA GLY A 118 13.25 7.60 -10.10
C GLY A 118 14.48 7.45 -9.21
N ARG A 119 14.33 6.95 -7.98
CA ARG A 119 15.45 6.61 -7.09
C ARG A 119 16.21 5.35 -7.56
N ASN A 120 15.64 4.57 -8.46
CA ASN A 120 16.22 3.34 -9.04
C ASN A 120 16.43 2.20 -8.02
N VAL A 121 15.67 2.18 -6.93
CA VAL A 121 15.60 1.06 -5.98
C VAL A 121 14.53 0.04 -6.41
N ASP A 122 13.40 0.53 -6.92
CA ASP A 122 12.28 -0.27 -7.45
C ASP A 122 11.96 0.16 -8.88
N ASN A 123 12.95 0.05 -9.74
CA ASN A 123 12.89 0.58 -11.10
C ASN A 123 11.79 -0.09 -11.93
N GLY A 124 11.06 0.71 -12.71
CA GLY A 124 9.95 0.25 -13.56
C GLY A 124 8.63 0.00 -12.82
N ARG A 125 8.58 0.23 -11.51
CA ARG A 125 7.32 0.15 -10.75
C ARG A 125 6.39 1.30 -11.13
N ALA A 126 5.15 0.98 -11.52
CA ALA A 126 4.12 1.99 -11.72
C ALA A 126 3.49 2.41 -10.39
N PHE A 127 3.15 3.71 -10.24
CA PHE A 127 2.45 4.21 -9.06
C PHE A 127 1.11 3.49 -8.87
N GLY A 128 0.77 3.11 -7.63
CA GLY A 128 -0.47 2.40 -7.30
C GLY A 128 -0.57 0.95 -7.78
N SER A 129 0.44 0.41 -8.50
CA SER A 129 0.42 -0.99 -8.93
C SER A 129 0.59 -1.96 -7.76
N SER A 130 0.03 -3.17 -7.88
CA SER A 130 0.21 -4.28 -6.93
C SER A 130 1.38 -5.19 -7.31
N GLN A 131 2.01 -5.82 -6.31
CA GLN A 131 3.08 -6.80 -6.51
C GLN A 131 2.79 -7.96 -5.57
N LEU A 132 2.93 -9.18 -6.07
CA LEU A 132 2.94 -10.34 -5.19
C LEU A 132 4.26 -10.39 -4.41
N ASP A 133 4.28 -11.24 -3.39
CA ASP A 133 5.50 -11.52 -2.66
C ASP A 133 6.58 -12.08 -3.61
N GLN A 134 7.83 -11.73 -3.30
CA GLN A 134 8.97 -12.21 -4.06
C GLN A 134 10.13 -12.45 -3.10
N MET A 135 10.78 -13.61 -3.25
CA MET A 135 12.06 -13.89 -2.62
C MET A 135 13.21 -13.59 -3.58
N GLN A 136 14.34 -13.16 -3.03
CA GLN A 136 15.57 -13.05 -3.80
C GLN A 136 16.00 -14.41 -4.33
N ARG A 137 16.71 -14.43 -5.46
CA ARG A 137 17.25 -15.68 -6.02
C ARG A 137 18.20 -16.32 -5.01
N ILE A 138 17.85 -17.53 -4.56
CA ILE A 138 18.70 -18.37 -3.71
C ILE A 138 19.37 -19.42 -4.60
N THR A 139 20.69 -19.55 -4.51
CA THR A 139 21.44 -20.61 -5.19
C THR A 139 22.29 -21.36 -4.19
N GLY A 140 22.43 -22.67 -4.39
CA GLY A 140 23.31 -23.53 -3.60
C GLY A 140 23.60 -24.82 -4.34
N GLN A 141 24.66 -25.50 -3.92
CA GLN A 141 25.02 -26.83 -4.40
C GLN A 141 25.27 -27.72 -3.19
N THR A 142 24.83 -28.96 -3.29
CA THR A 142 25.08 -30.03 -2.32
C THR A 142 25.84 -31.15 -3.02
N ASP A 143 26.78 -31.78 -2.32
CA ASP A 143 27.50 -32.95 -2.80
C ASP A 143 27.17 -34.14 -1.90
N THR A 144 26.49 -35.14 -2.45
CA THR A 144 26.07 -36.35 -1.73
C THR A 144 26.98 -37.53 -2.07
N THR A 145 28.29 -37.40 -1.88
CA THR A 145 29.26 -38.45 -2.28
C THR A 145 29.50 -39.57 -1.23
N TYR A 146 28.89 -39.54 -0.03
CA TYR A 146 29.04 -40.62 0.95
C TYR A 146 27.75 -40.89 1.77
N ALA A 147 26.83 -41.69 1.23
CA ALA A 147 25.61 -42.12 1.93
C ALA A 147 25.59 -43.64 2.22
N ALA A 148 26.74 -44.27 2.52
CA ALA A 148 26.83 -45.72 2.74
C ALA A 148 26.39 -46.20 4.14
N LEU A 149 25.82 -45.33 4.98
CA LEU A 149 25.34 -45.67 6.32
C LEU A 149 23.95 -45.05 6.52
N ASN A 150 23.00 -45.78 7.11
CA ASN A 150 21.66 -45.31 7.49
C ASN A 150 21.73 -44.20 8.55
N ARG A 151 22.28 -43.04 8.19
CA ARG A 151 22.43 -41.87 9.05
C ARG A 151 21.57 -40.76 8.49
N THR A 152 20.77 -40.15 9.35
CA THR A 152 20.24 -38.81 9.12
C THR A 152 21.44 -37.85 9.12
N PHE A 153 21.73 -37.21 7.99
CA PHE A 153 22.85 -36.26 7.86
C PHE A 153 22.39 -34.81 7.67
N ALA A 154 21.12 -34.52 7.93
CA ALA A 154 20.58 -33.17 7.90
C ALA A 154 19.50 -33.02 8.99
N ASP A 155 19.45 -31.84 9.61
CA ASP A 155 18.57 -31.48 10.73
C ASP A 155 17.81 -30.19 10.36
N GLY A 156 16.57 -30.06 10.81
CA GLY A 156 15.68 -28.94 10.49
C GLY A 156 15.16 -28.94 9.04
N ALA A 157 15.24 -27.79 8.35
CA ALA A 157 14.62 -27.57 7.03
C ALA A 157 15.19 -28.43 5.92
N LEU A 158 16.39 -28.96 6.14
CA LEU A 158 17.07 -29.86 5.24
C LEU A 158 17.00 -31.25 5.85
N THR A 159 16.41 -32.20 5.13
CA THR A 159 16.39 -33.60 5.55
C THR A 159 17.01 -34.47 4.46
N GLY A 160 17.81 -35.44 4.89
CA GLY A 160 18.49 -36.38 4.01
C GLY A 160 18.19 -37.80 4.44
N THR A 161 17.65 -38.60 3.53
CA THR A 161 17.43 -40.03 3.76
C THR A 161 18.33 -40.82 2.82
N SER A 162 19.18 -41.68 3.38
CA SER A 162 19.83 -42.75 2.63
C SER A 162 19.01 -44.02 2.76
N GLY A 163 18.57 -44.58 1.63
CA GLY A 163 17.87 -45.86 1.59
C GLY A 163 18.69 -46.90 0.82
N ILE A 164 18.98 -48.03 1.45
CA ILE A 164 19.38 -49.24 0.73
C ILE A 164 18.09 -49.98 0.36
N GLY A 165 17.50 -49.61 -0.79
CA GLY A 165 16.35 -50.31 -1.38
C GLY A 165 16.84 -51.22 -2.51
N GLY A 166 16.77 -52.53 -2.31
CA GLY A 166 17.53 -53.53 -3.04
C GLY A 166 17.24 -53.68 -4.54
N SER A 167 18.30 -54.00 -5.28
CA SER A 167 18.23 -54.91 -6.42
C SER A 167 19.15 -56.08 -6.10
N ASP A 168 18.65 -57.32 -6.23
CA ASP A 168 19.50 -58.51 -6.32
C ASP A 168 20.70 -58.22 -7.22
N GLN A 169 21.92 -58.27 -6.69
CA GLN A 169 23.13 -58.22 -7.50
C GLN A 169 24.14 -59.14 -6.84
N THR A 170 24.20 -60.36 -7.36
CA THR A 170 25.32 -61.28 -7.22
C THR A 170 26.61 -60.53 -7.53
N SER A 171 27.37 -60.19 -6.51
CA SER A 171 28.62 -59.44 -6.65
C SER A 171 29.69 -60.32 -7.27
N THR A 172 29.83 -60.26 -8.60
CA THR A 172 31.11 -60.46 -9.24
C THR A 172 31.55 -59.10 -9.78
N GLU A 173 32.67 -58.61 -9.25
CA GLU A 173 33.44 -57.43 -9.69
C GLU A 173 33.27 -56.14 -8.84
N TYR A 174 34.43 -55.51 -8.61
CA TYR A 174 34.70 -54.36 -7.75
C TYR A 174 34.00 -53.10 -8.28
N GLY A 175 32.69 -52.97 -8.04
CA GLY A 175 31.89 -51.81 -8.39
C GLY A 175 31.71 -50.85 -7.21
N ILE A 176 31.97 -49.55 -7.43
CA ILE A 176 31.74 -48.50 -6.42
C ILE A 176 30.22 -48.37 -6.18
N PHE A 177 29.75 -48.81 -5.01
CA PHE A 177 28.38 -48.61 -4.54
C PHE A 177 28.07 -47.11 -4.40
N ARG A 178 27.04 -46.61 -5.10
CA ARG A 178 26.53 -45.23 -4.95
C ARG A 178 25.06 -45.27 -4.51
N PRO A 179 24.76 -45.26 -3.20
CA PRO A 179 23.38 -45.11 -2.73
C PRO A 179 22.80 -43.78 -3.23
N ALA A 180 21.63 -43.80 -3.86
CA ALA A 180 20.91 -42.59 -4.21
C ALA A 180 20.22 -42.04 -2.95
N GLY A 181 20.78 -40.98 -2.36
CA GLY A 181 20.14 -40.25 -1.27
C GLY A 181 19.16 -39.21 -1.82
N LEU A 182 17.99 -39.08 -1.19
CA LEU A 182 17.10 -37.94 -1.44
C LEU A 182 17.46 -36.82 -0.46
N LEU A 183 17.67 -35.62 -1.00
CA LEU A 183 17.76 -34.40 -0.21
C LEU A 183 16.47 -33.63 -0.37
N ASN A 184 15.77 -33.40 0.73
CA ASN A 184 14.53 -32.65 0.76
C ASN A 184 14.73 -31.32 1.47
N PHE A 185 14.14 -30.26 0.91
CA PHE A 185 14.01 -28.98 1.61
C PHE A 185 12.55 -28.74 1.92
N ASP A 186 12.23 -28.65 3.21
CA ASP A 186 10.91 -28.27 3.69
C ASP A 186 11.03 -27.46 4.98
N SER A 187 10.79 -26.15 4.86
CA SER A 187 10.81 -25.25 6.01
C SER A 187 9.70 -25.55 7.02
N ALA A 188 8.57 -26.14 6.62
CA ALA A 188 7.45 -26.42 7.52
C ALA A 188 7.80 -27.48 8.58
N ASN A 189 8.74 -28.37 8.27
CA ASN A 189 9.20 -29.43 9.16
C ASN A 189 10.40 -29.02 10.05
N SER A 190 10.74 -27.72 10.09
CA SER A 190 11.84 -27.20 10.91
C SER A 190 11.42 -26.88 12.34
N PRO A 191 12.08 -27.43 13.37
CA PRO A 191 11.77 -27.10 14.76
C PRO A 191 11.87 -25.60 15.02
N GLY A 192 10.79 -24.98 15.50
CA GLY A 192 10.74 -23.56 15.88
C GLY A 192 10.58 -22.58 14.71
N ALA A 193 10.48 -23.04 13.47
CA ALA A 193 10.15 -22.17 12.34
C ALA A 193 8.69 -21.69 12.41
N ARG A 194 8.47 -20.41 12.12
CA ARG A 194 7.12 -19.86 11.89
C ARG A 194 6.86 -19.85 10.39
N THR A 195 6.11 -20.82 9.89
CA THR A 195 5.79 -20.97 8.48
C THR A 195 4.31 -20.70 8.20
N GLY A 196 3.99 -20.43 6.94
CA GLY A 196 2.64 -20.25 6.41
C GLY A 196 2.69 -20.24 4.88
N ASP A 197 1.55 -20.08 4.23
CA ASP A 197 1.45 -20.08 2.75
C ASP A 197 2.09 -18.84 2.09
N GLU A 198 2.35 -17.79 2.88
CA GLU A 198 2.97 -16.53 2.44
C GLU A 198 4.10 -16.13 3.40
N THR A 199 5.17 -15.53 2.86
CA THR A 199 6.25 -14.95 3.67
C THR A 199 5.90 -13.52 4.08
N ARG A 200 5.70 -13.30 5.38
CA ARG A 200 5.42 -11.97 5.94
C ARG A 200 6.19 -11.70 7.24
N PRO A 201 6.59 -10.45 7.50
CA PRO A 201 7.10 -10.07 8.81
C PRO A 201 5.99 -10.18 9.87
N ARG A 202 6.37 -10.26 11.15
CA ARG A 202 5.41 -10.08 12.25
C ARG A 202 4.76 -8.72 12.09
N ASN A 203 3.44 -8.67 12.11
CA ASN A 203 2.67 -7.44 11.88
C ASN A 203 1.47 -7.36 12.83
N ILE A 204 0.94 -6.14 12.96
CA ILE A 204 -0.33 -5.82 13.64
C ILE A 204 -1.19 -5.11 12.59
N ALA A 205 -2.42 -5.55 12.40
CA ALA A 205 -3.34 -4.97 11.43
C ALA A 205 -4.00 -3.69 11.97
N MET A 206 -4.11 -2.67 11.11
CA MET A 206 -4.80 -1.41 11.36
C MET A 206 -5.69 -1.08 10.16
N THR A 207 -6.71 -0.24 10.35
CA THR A 207 -7.56 0.20 9.23
C THR A 207 -6.84 1.32 8.47
N TYR A 208 -6.54 1.11 7.20
CA TYR A 208 -6.16 2.21 6.31
C TYR A 208 -7.40 2.94 5.83
N ALA A 209 -7.38 4.25 5.94
CA ALA A 209 -8.43 5.12 5.42
C ALA A 209 -7.83 6.33 4.72
N ILE A 210 -8.54 6.84 3.72
CA ILE A 210 -8.18 8.00 2.92
C ILE A 210 -9.04 9.19 3.33
N LYS A 211 -8.43 10.36 3.44
CA LYS A 211 -9.15 11.61 3.72
C LYS A 211 -9.99 11.95 2.49
N ALA A 212 -11.30 11.87 2.62
CA ALA A 212 -12.23 12.04 1.51
C ALA A 212 -12.83 13.44 1.43
N PHE A 213 -13.11 14.05 2.59
CA PHE A 213 -13.68 15.40 2.67
C PHE A 213 -13.44 16.01 4.06
N TYR A 214 -13.62 17.32 4.18
CA TYR A 214 -13.64 18.01 5.46
C TYR A 214 -15.07 18.02 6.04
N PRO A 215 -15.29 17.53 7.27
CA PRO A 215 -16.60 17.62 7.90
C PRO A 215 -17.01 19.10 8.04
N THR A 216 -18.21 19.45 7.59
CA THR A 216 -18.78 20.76 7.90
C THR A 216 -19.21 20.78 9.36
N ALA A 217 -18.85 21.84 10.10
CA ALA A 217 -19.36 22.02 11.46
C ALA A 217 -20.89 22.12 11.39
N SER A 218 -21.57 21.22 12.12
CA SER A 218 -23.03 21.25 12.34
C SER A 218 -23.41 22.33 13.34
#